data_AF-A0A521LLX8-F1
#
_entry.id   AF-A0A521LLX8-F1
#
_cell.length_a   1.000
_cell.length_b   1.000
_cell.length_c   1.000
_cell.angle_alpha   90.00
_cell.angle_beta   90.00
_cell.angle_gamma   90.00
#
_symmetry.space_group_name_H-M   'P 1'
#
loop_
_entity.id
_entity.type
_entity.pdbx_description
1 polymer ?
#
loop_
_entity_poly.entity_id
_entity_poly.type
_entity_poly.pdbx_seq_one_letter_code
_entity_poly.pdbx_strand_id
1 'polypeptide(L)'
;MPTPILVSRPPQAGGPAGALAWRKYEVELLSGRAVTLLFSLADPVNPTVAEIMQRHAAANLGLLAVLDDPDSLEEAVLWLHQATTLTLVSQNGDTIFGDEVRELLPGYFAGFFREIGHLAPGLAGVRLVALGAGNTILH
;
A
#
# COMPACT_ATOMS: atom_id res chain seq x y z
N MET A 1 -0.74 -15.16 -21.45
CA MET A 1 -0.49 -14.26 -20.30
C MET A 1 0.15 -15.10 -19.21
N PRO A 2 1.34 -14.76 -18.72
CA PRO A 2 1.91 -15.43 -17.55
C PRO A 2 1.07 -15.08 -16.32
N THR A 3 0.76 -16.09 -15.51
CA THR A 3 0.05 -15.89 -14.25
C THR A 3 1.05 -15.46 -13.19
N PRO A 4 0.89 -14.30 -12.52
CA PRO A 4 1.80 -13.91 -11.45
C PRO A 4 1.75 -14.95 -10.33
N ILE A 5 2.89 -15.52 -9.98
CA ILE A 5 2.99 -16.52 -8.90
C ILE A 5 2.87 -15.76 -7.57
N LEU A 6 1.66 -15.71 -7.03
CA LEU A 6 1.37 -15.06 -5.76
C LEU A 6 1.96 -15.88 -4.60
N VAL A 7 3.24 -15.63 -4.25
CA VAL A 7 3.89 -16.20 -3.06
C VAL A 7 3.33 -15.52 -1.80
N SER A 8 2.16 -15.97 -1.35
CA SER A 8 1.35 -15.29 -0.35
C SER A 8 1.63 -15.70 1.12
N ARG A 9 2.77 -15.29 1.67
CA ARG A 9 3.02 -15.14 3.13
C ARG A 9 2.62 -16.36 3.99
N PRO A 10 1.95 -16.23 5.17
CA PRO A 10 1.11 -15.12 5.70
C PRO A 10 1.87 -13.91 6.30
N PRO A 11 1.19 -12.84 6.81
CA PRO A 11 1.83 -11.81 7.65
C PRO A 11 2.58 -12.45 8.85
N GLN A 12 3.87 -12.16 8.97
CA GLN A 12 4.70 -12.69 10.07
C GLN A 12 4.68 -11.74 11.27
N ALA A 13 4.61 -12.29 12.48
CA ALA A 13 4.83 -11.51 13.70
C ALA A 13 6.29 -11.04 13.76
N GLY A 14 6.50 -9.72 13.85
CA GLY A 14 7.83 -9.09 13.69
C GLY A 14 7.90 -8.06 12.56
N GLY A 15 6.80 -7.36 12.28
CA GLY A 15 6.75 -6.28 11.28
C GLY A 15 7.41 -4.97 11.72
N PRO A 16 7.33 -3.93 10.86
CA PRO A 16 7.75 -2.57 11.22
C PRO A 16 7.12 -2.11 12.54
N ALA A 17 7.87 -1.43 13.40
CA ALA A 17 7.37 -0.96 14.69
C ALA A 17 6.14 -0.04 14.50
N GLY A 18 5.03 -0.38 15.17
CA GLY A 18 3.75 0.33 15.02
C GLY A 18 2.84 -0.19 13.89
N ALA A 19 3.24 -1.26 13.17
CA ALA A 19 2.36 -1.94 12.22
C ALA A 19 1.54 -3.05 12.91
N LEU A 20 0.21 -3.00 12.76
CA LEU A 20 -0.73 -4.05 13.19
C LEU A 20 -0.69 -5.27 12.24
N ALA A 21 -0.42 -5.03 10.96
CA ALA A 21 -0.19 -6.08 9.96
C ALA A 21 0.73 -5.58 8.85
N TRP A 22 1.40 -6.49 8.14
CA TRP A 22 2.26 -6.14 7.00
C TRP A 22 2.41 -7.30 6.03
N ARG A 23 2.80 -6.99 4.79
CA ARG A 23 3.09 -7.97 3.76
C ARG A 23 4.08 -7.44 2.73
N LYS A 24 5.10 -8.25 2.43
CA LYS A 24 5.92 -8.14 1.22
C LYS A 24 5.31 -8.97 0.09
N TYR A 25 5.26 -8.42 -1.11
CA TYR A 25 5.04 -9.11 -2.38
C TYR A 25 6.27 -8.92 -3.26
N GLU A 26 6.73 -9.99 -3.90
CA GLU A 26 7.75 -9.95 -4.95
C GLU A 26 7.02 -10.02 -6.28
N VAL A 27 7.33 -9.10 -7.19
CA VAL A 27 6.53 -8.84 -8.40
C VAL A 27 7.45 -8.75 -9.60
N GLU A 28 7.16 -9.53 -10.64
CA GLU A 28 7.83 -9.43 -11.94
C GLU A 28 7.05 -8.43 -12.82
N LEU A 29 7.74 -7.39 -13.26
CA LEU A 29 7.24 -6.37 -14.18
C LEU A 29 7.19 -6.91 -15.63
N LEU A 30 6.44 -6.25 -16.53
CA LEU A 30 6.40 -6.60 -17.95
C LEU A 30 7.75 -6.37 -18.64
N SER A 31 8.56 -5.45 -18.11
CA SER A 31 9.98 -5.29 -18.47
C SER A 31 10.91 -6.45 -18.04
N GLY A 32 10.39 -7.46 -17.32
CA GLY A 32 11.16 -8.60 -16.81
C GLY A 32 12.04 -8.28 -15.59
N ARG A 33 11.86 -7.10 -14.98
CA ARG A 33 12.51 -6.73 -13.72
C ARG A 33 11.70 -7.29 -12.55
N ALA A 34 12.38 -7.62 -11.46
CA ALA A 34 11.73 -7.95 -10.19
C ALA A 34 11.74 -6.73 -9.27
N VAL A 35 10.60 -6.41 -8.66
CA VAL A 35 10.45 -5.34 -7.66
C VAL A 35 9.80 -5.88 -6.39
N THR A 36 10.09 -5.24 -5.27
CA THR A 36 9.50 -5.55 -3.96
C THR A 36 8.43 -4.53 -3.61
N LEU A 37 7.18 -4.95 -3.41
CA LEU A 37 6.12 -4.13 -2.83
C LEU A 37 5.92 -4.49 -1.35
N LEU A 38 6.12 -3.53 -0.44
CA LEU A 38 5.92 -3.70 0.99
C LEU A 38 4.71 -2.88 1.46
N PHE A 39 3.67 -3.56 1.94
CA PHE A 39 2.48 -2.94 2.53
C PHE A 39 2.48 -3.14 4.05
N SER A 40 2.00 -2.15 4.80
CA SER A 40 1.66 -2.28 6.22
C SER A 40 0.34 -1.58 6.54
N LEU A 41 -0.36 -2.06 7.57
CA LEU A 41 -1.47 -1.41 8.27
C LEU A 41 -0.92 -0.92 9.61
N ALA A 42 -1.12 0.34 9.97
CA ALA A 42 -0.69 0.86 11.27
C ALA A 42 -1.64 0.46 12.41
N ASP A 43 -1.10 0.41 13.62
CA ASP A 43 -1.88 0.18 14.84
C ASP A 43 -2.53 1.50 15.34
N PRO A 44 -3.87 1.62 15.34
CA PRO A 44 -4.56 2.83 15.82
C PRO A 44 -4.43 3.07 17.33
N VAL A 45 -3.91 2.10 18.11
CA VAL A 45 -3.61 2.28 19.54
C VAL A 45 -2.32 3.10 19.75
N ASN A 46 -1.46 3.20 18.73
CA ASN A 46 -0.28 4.05 18.78
C ASN A 46 -0.70 5.55 18.77
N PRO A 47 -0.27 6.37 19.75
CA PRO A 47 -0.71 7.77 19.84
C PRO A 47 -0.41 8.61 18.59
N THR A 48 0.76 8.42 17.97
CA THR A 48 1.18 9.13 16.75
C THR A 48 0.31 8.72 15.56
N VAL A 49 -0.02 7.43 15.45
CA VAL A 49 -0.95 6.93 14.41
C VAL A 49 -2.34 7.53 14.62
N ALA A 50 -2.86 7.51 15.84
CA ALA A 50 -4.17 8.09 16.17
C ALA A 50 -4.24 9.59 15.84
N GLU A 51 -3.18 10.36 16.14
CA GLU A 51 -3.08 11.79 15.79
C GLU A 51 -3.12 12.01 14.27
N ILE A 52 -2.37 11.23 13.49
CA ILE A 52 -2.37 11.32 12.02
C ILE A 52 -3.74 10.92 11.45
N MET A 53 -4.35 9.84 11.95
CA MET A 53 -5.70 9.42 11.54
C MET A 53 -6.73 10.52 11.78
N GLN A 54 -6.70 11.19 12.94
CA GLN A 54 -7.58 12.32 13.22
C GLN A 54 -7.30 13.53 12.32
N ARG A 55 -6.03 13.94 12.18
CA ARG A 55 -5.61 15.09 11.36
C ARG A 55 -6.05 14.96 9.90
N HIS A 56 -5.99 13.74 9.35
CA HIS A 56 -6.33 13.45 7.96
C HIS A 56 -7.74 12.88 7.77
N ALA A 57 -8.56 12.80 8.83
CA ALA A 57 -9.87 12.16 8.81
C ALA A 57 -9.87 10.74 8.20
N ALA A 58 -8.79 9.99 8.42
CA ALA A 58 -8.58 8.67 7.86
C ALA A 58 -9.13 7.58 8.80
N ALA A 59 -9.92 6.67 8.23
CA ALA A 59 -10.48 5.51 8.94
C ALA A 59 -9.45 4.38 9.13
N ASN A 60 -8.46 4.29 8.24
CA ASN A 60 -7.27 3.45 8.38
C ASN A 60 -6.08 4.16 7.73
N LEU A 61 -4.86 3.86 8.17
CA LEU A 61 -3.63 4.26 7.47
C LEU A 61 -2.57 3.16 7.52
N GLY A 62 -1.54 3.31 6.71
CA GLY A 62 -0.35 2.47 6.76
C GLY A 62 0.71 2.92 5.76
N LEU A 63 1.74 2.10 5.56
CA LEU A 63 2.83 2.42 4.63
C LEU A 63 2.79 1.50 3.40
N LEU A 64 3.21 2.07 2.28
CA LEU A 64 3.61 1.39 1.05
C LEU A 64 5.07 1.77 0.79
N ALA A 65 5.95 0.79 0.56
CA ALA A 65 7.27 1.04 -0.01
C ALA A 65 7.45 0.19 -1.27
N VAL A 66 8.10 0.79 -2.27
CA VAL A 66 8.58 0.11 -3.48
C VAL A 66 10.09 0.07 -3.38
N LEU A 67 10.66 -1.13 -3.45
CA LEU A 67 12.12 -1.36 -3.39
C LEU A 67 12.54 -2.12 -4.65
N ASP A 68 13.82 -2.04 -4.98
CA ASP A 68 14.43 -2.72 -6.13
C ASP A 68 13.95 -2.20 -7.51
N ASP A 69 13.21 -1.07 -7.55
CA ASP A 69 12.76 -0.42 -8.79
C ASP A 69 13.57 0.86 -9.08
N PRO A 70 14.43 0.88 -10.12
CA PRO A 70 15.21 2.07 -10.46
C PRO A 70 14.38 3.21 -11.06
N ASP A 71 13.13 2.95 -11.49
CA ASP A 71 12.21 3.98 -12.02
C ASP A 71 11.27 4.54 -10.94
N SER A 72 11.35 4.05 -9.70
CA SER A 72 10.65 4.59 -8.52
C SER A 72 11.63 5.23 -7.54
N LEU A 73 11.13 6.16 -6.72
CA LEU A 73 11.87 6.63 -5.56
C LEU A 73 11.73 5.58 -4.43
N GLU A 74 12.86 5.09 -3.87
CA GLU A 74 12.86 4.12 -2.77
C GLU A 74 12.45 4.76 -1.43
N GLU A 75 11.22 5.23 -1.34
CA GLU A 75 10.65 5.89 -0.17
C GLU A 75 9.37 5.21 0.35
N ALA A 76 9.17 5.29 1.65
CA ALA A 76 7.93 4.86 2.30
C ALA A 76 6.86 5.94 2.14
N VAL A 77 5.83 5.62 1.35
CA VAL A 77 4.66 6.42 1.08
C VAL A 77 3.55 6.06 2.09
N LEU A 78 2.96 7.07 2.72
CA LEU A 78 1.83 6.91 3.62
C LEU A 78 0.55 6.74 2.80
N TRP A 79 -0.19 5.66 3.02
CA TRP A 79 -1.54 5.50 2.46
C TRP A 79 -2.61 5.79 3.53
N LEU A 80 -3.67 6.49 3.12
CA LEU A 80 -4.76 6.98 3.97
C LEU A 80 -6.10 6.55 3.38
N HIS A 81 -6.87 5.72 4.10
CA HIS A 81 -8.23 5.36 3.69
C HIS A 81 -9.25 6.33 4.29
N GLN A 82 -9.85 7.17 3.45
CA GLN A 82 -10.77 8.25 3.83
C GLN A 82 -12.14 8.00 3.19
N ALA A 83 -13.12 7.53 3.98
CA ALA A 83 -14.48 7.16 3.54
C ALA A 83 -14.53 6.15 2.38
N THR A 84 -14.33 6.59 1.13
CA THR A 84 -14.32 5.78 -0.09
C THR A 84 -13.06 5.98 -0.96
N THR A 85 -12.11 6.83 -0.55
CA THR A 85 -10.88 7.11 -1.30
C THR A 85 -9.65 6.60 -0.56
N LEU A 86 -8.65 6.15 -1.31
CA LEU A 86 -7.34 5.78 -0.78
C LEU A 86 -6.29 6.75 -1.31
N THR A 87 -5.82 7.65 -0.44
CA THR A 87 -4.87 8.72 -0.78
C THR A 87 -3.45 8.29 -0.45
N LEU A 88 -2.52 8.49 -1.38
CA LEU A 88 -1.09 8.26 -1.19
C LEU A 88 -0.38 9.59 -0.91
N VAL A 89 0.49 9.61 0.10
CA VAL A 89 1.21 10.81 0.59
C VAL A 89 2.69 10.49 0.72
N SER A 90 3.50 11.06 -0.18
CA SER A 90 4.97 11.06 -0.09
C SER A 90 5.45 12.12 0.91
N GLN A 91 6.58 11.86 1.58
CA GLN A 91 7.21 12.83 2.49
C GLN A 91 7.74 14.05 1.74
N ASN A 92 8.16 13.87 0.48
CA ASN A 92 8.71 14.92 -0.38
C ASN A 92 7.67 15.60 -1.28
N GLY A 93 6.38 15.30 -1.10
CA GLY A 93 5.27 15.81 -1.93
C GLY A 93 5.14 15.07 -3.27
N ASP A 94 6.25 14.78 -3.94
CA ASP A 94 6.25 13.99 -5.17
C ASP A 94 6.22 12.48 -4.88
N THR A 95 5.26 11.78 -5.47
CA THR A 95 5.15 10.31 -5.41
C THR A 95 5.53 9.72 -6.77
N ILE A 96 6.81 9.42 -6.94
CA ILE A 96 7.34 8.87 -8.20
C ILE A 96 7.35 7.34 -8.10
N PHE A 97 6.29 6.73 -8.62
CA PHE A 97 6.28 5.31 -8.99
C PHE A 97 6.46 5.19 -10.50
N GLY A 98 7.25 4.22 -10.95
CA GLY A 98 7.28 3.80 -12.35
C GLY A 98 5.88 3.40 -12.85
N ASP A 99 5.58 3.64 -14.12
CA ASP A 99 4.22 3.44 -14.68
C ASP A 99 3.73 1.99 -14.53
N GLU A 100 4.61 1.00 -14.75
CA GLU A 100 4.30 -0.42 -14.54
C GLU A 100 3.89 -0.73 -13.09
N VAL A 101 4.61 -0.18 -12.10
CA VAL A 101 4.26 -0.32 -10.68
C VAL A 101 2.91 0.35 -10.40
N ARG A 102 2.70 1.55 -10.94
CA ARG A 102 1.48 2.34 -10.76
C ARG A 102 0.23 1.62 -11.25
N GLU A 103 0.31 0.91 -12.37
CA GLU A 103 -0.78 0.09 -12.91
C GLU A 103 -1.12 -1.12 -12.01
N LEU A 104 -0.11 -1.68 -11.33
CA LEU A 104 -0.27 -2.86 -10.47
C LEU A 104 -0.80 -2.53 -9.06
N LEU A 105 -0.47 -1.34 -8.52
CA LEU A 105 -0.82 -0.95 -7.14
C LEU A 105 -2.30 -1.18 -6.73
N PRO A 106 -3.33 -0.82 -7.53
CA PRO A 106 -4.73 -1.05 -7.14
C PRO A 106 -5.04 -2.53 -6.87
N GLY A 107 -4.47 -3.43 -7.68
CA GLY A 107 -4.64 -4.88 -7.55
C GLY A 107 -3.95 -5.43 -6.29
N TYR A 108 -2.73 -4.96 -6.00
CA TYR A 108 -2.00 -5.38 -4.79
C TYR A 108 -2.61 -4.81 -3.51
N PHE A 109 -3.09 -3.57 -3.50
CA PHE A 109 -3.87 -3.03 -2.36
C PHE A 109 -5.15 -3.83 -2.11
N ALA A 110 -5.94 -4.13 -3.15
CA ALA A 110 -7.14 -4.96 -3.02
C ALA A 110 -6.83 -6.41 -2.59
N GLY A 111 -5.66 -6.94 -2.95
CA GLY A 111 -5.11 -8.18 -2.40
C GLY A 111 -4.86 -8.06 -0.90
N PHE A 112 -4.02 -7.11 -0.49
CA PHE A 112 -3.64 -6.88 0.89
C PHE A 112 -4.84 -6.61 1.81
N PHE A 113 -5.74 -5.70 1.44
CA PHE A 113 -6.94 -5.34 2.21
C PHE A 113 -7.87 -6.52 2.48
N ARG A 114 -7.98 -7.45 1.54
CA ARG A 114 -8.74 -8.70 1.71
C ARG A 114 -8.05 -9.67 2.68
N GLU A 115 -6.72 -9.74 2.68
CA GLU A 115 -5.97 -10.54 3.67
C GLU A 115 -6.12 -9.98 5.09
N ILE A 116 -6.05 -8.66 5.27
CA ILE A 116 -6.19 -7.99 6.58
C ILE A 116 -7.65 -7.68 6.98
N GLY A 117 -8.64 -8.12 6.20
CA GLY A 117 -10.05 -7.78 6.41
C GLY A 117 -10.63 -8.23 7.77
N HIS A 118 -10.00 -9.19 8.43
CA HIS A 118 -10.34 -9.63 9.79
C HIS A 118 -9.83 -8.68 10.89
N LEU A 119 -8.83 -7.84 10.59
CA LEU A 119 -8.26 -6.81 11.47
C LEU A 119 -8.89 -5.45 11.19
N ALA A 120 -9.12 -5.13 9.90
CA ALA A 120 -9.72 -3.89 9.44
C ALA A 120 -10.90 -4.17 8.49
N PRO A 121 -12.10 -4.52 9.01
CA PRO A 121 -13.26 -4.89 8.19
C PRO A 121 -13.69 -3.83 7.17
N GLY A 122 -13.47 -2.54 7.48
CA GLY A 122 -13.75 -1.43 6.57
C GLY A 122 -12.90 -1.41 5.30
N LEU A 123 -11.79 -2.16 5.23
CA LEU A 123 -10.95 -2.26 4.05
C LEU A 123 -11.34 -3.42 3.12
N ALA A 124 -11.98 -4.47 3.64
CA ALA A 124 -12.25 -5.71 2.89
C ALA A 124 -13.19 -5.53 1.68
N GLY A 125 -14.01 -4.48 1.68
CA GLY A 125 -14.94 -4.15 0.59
C GLY A 125 -14.45 -3.06 -0.37
N VAL A 126 -13.28 -2.47 -0.14
CA VAL A 126 -12.76 -1.36 -0.95
C VAL A 126 -12.40 -1.83 -2.35
N ARG A 127 -12.96 -1.18 -3.36
CA ARG A 127 -12.61 -1.36 -4.77
C ARG A 127 -11.80 -0.15 -5.19
N LEU A 128 -10.63 -0.39 -5.78
CA LEU A 128 -9.71 0.67 -6.19
C LEU A 128 -9.64 0.69 -7.72
N VAL A 129 -9.91 1.86 -8.30
CA VAL A 129 -9.72 2.19 -9.72
C VAL A 129 -8.32 2.76 -9.91
N ALA A 130 -7.71 2.53 -11.08
CA ALA A 130 -6.33 2.89 -11.36
C ALA A 130 -6.00 4.38 -11.15
N LEU A 131 -4.76 4.64 -10.70
CA LEU A 131 -4.20 5.98 -10.59
C LEU A 131 -4.12 6.62 -11.98
N GLY A 132 -4.76 7.77 -12.17
CA GLY A 132 -4.47 8.64 -13.31
C GLY A 132 -3.03 9.15 -13.23
N ALA A 133 -2.39 9.40 -14.39
CA ALA A 133 -1.03 9.93 -14.42
C ALA A 133 -0.93 11.26 -13.64
N GLY A 134 -0.03 11.31 -12.65
CA GLY A 134 0.15 12.46 -11.75
C GLY A 134 -0.90 12.59 -10.63
N ASN A 135 -1.88 11.68 -10.50
CA ASN A 135 -2.79 11.65 -9.36
C ASN A 135 -2.25 10.74 -8.25
N THR A 136 -2.38 11.15 -6.99
CA THR A 136 -2.03 10.35 -5.81
C THR A 136 -3.26 9.72 -5.12
N ILE A 137 -4.46 9.96 -5.67
CA ILE A 137 -5.74 9.46 -5.12
C ILE A 137 -6.22 8.27 -5.95
N LEU A 138 -6.50 7.17 -5.26
CA LEU A 138 -7.27 6.03 -5.76
C LEU A 138 -8.74 6.20 -5.36
N HIS A 139 -9.63 5.93 -6.32
CA HIS A 139 -11.10 6.00 -6.19
C HIS A 139 -11.75 4.63 -6.09
#